data_AF-A0A7C6TCV7-F1
#
_entry.id   AF-A0A7C6TCV7-F1
#
_cell.length_a   1.000
_cell.length_b   1.000
_cell.length_c   1.000
_cell.angle_alpha   90.00
_cell.angle_beta   90.00
_cell.angle_gamma   90.00
#
_symmetry.space_group_name_H-M   'P 1'
#
loop_
_entity.id
_entity.type
_entity.pdbx_description
1 polymer ?
#
loop_
_entity_poly.entity_id
_entity_poly.type
_entity_poly.pdbx_seq_one_letter_code
_entity_poly.pdbx_strand_id
1 'polypeptide(L)'
;ERFLQAFFEHYAPHADSIQSVMLGISGIFGENLYPHESRHDWTTNAFGDYHSHSGWWAGDSYAQASFRAYLQARYRNIAALNAAWGTTWESFDALTPQAPQSLREGRARHDFLDWYNSSMTEYLEFWLRTARKHTRGKLLICVGGHGLPRVGADFSATARLAARYGAGIRITNEGPDYRWNFAMTRWISTAARYYGAPLGIEPASLQVDAASIAARVFNARASGAEELFCYPSSWTNKPGYLKLAEHLPYLRRDTPVTTVAYRVPRTHLMAIGEVDYLGEMAALREATDFDAVDATLIRDDALKSYQLLILGQGNVEEAAMLERICRWVYQGGILVRLGRAPLRTVDQRDDYERWFLQNGGQEARLPSGAVSRRVGGGYVVDVRDVPESAEAFAALMDQVLVDATRISRRFVRPPRLVGAPRGVYVAATRGDLLFLNTTGNQVDAEYEAYAPGGIVRRGSISLPPQAMRSVAYPR
;
A
#
# COMPACT_ATOMS: atom_id res chain seq x y z
N GLU A 1 21.62 -3.40 -21.55
CA GLU A 1 22.04 -2.15 -22.22
C GLU A 1 21.90 -2.24 -23.74
N ARG A 2 22.68 -3.06 -24.45
CA ARG A 2 22.61 -3.20 -25.93
C ARG A 2 21.18 -3.30 -26.50
N PHE A 3 20.31 -4.11 -25.90
CA PHE A 3 18.91 -4.20 -26.32
C PHE A 3 18.14 -2.89 -26.18
N LEU A 4 18.25 -2.22 -25.01
CA LEU A 4 17.58 -0.95 -24.77
C LEU A 4 18.07 0.13 -25.73
N GLN A 5 19.38 0.19 -25.98
CA GLN A 5 19.95 1.09 -26.97
C GLN A 5 19.33 0.87 -28.35
N ALA A 6 19.39 -0.36 -28.87
CA ALA A 6 18.84 -0.69 -30.18
C ALA A 6 17.34 -0.42 -30.27
N PHE A 7 16.58 -0.70 -29.19
CA PHE A 7 15.16 -0.39 -29.11
C PHE A 7 14.89 1.11 -29.25
N PHE A 8 15.55 1.95 -28.45
CA PHE A 8 15.32 3.39 -28.49
C PHE A 8 15.84 4.04 -29.78
N GLU A 9 16.94 3.54 -30.35
CA GLU A 9 17.43 3.98 -31.68
C GLU A 9 16.43 3.63 -32.78
N HIS A 10 15.88 2.40 -32.76
CA HIS A 10 14.90 1.95 -33.76
C HIS A 10 13.61 2.77 -33.72
N TYR A 11 13.09 3.07 -32.53
CA TYR A 11 11.83 3.81 -32.36
C TYR A 11 12.00 5.34 -32.30
N ALA A 12 13.22 5.88 -32.32
CA ALA A 12 13.47 7.32 -32.30
C ALA A 12 12.74 8.10 -33.41
N PRO A 13 12.66 7.63 -34.67
CA PRO A 13 11.89 8.30 -35.72
C PRO A 13 10.39 8.39 -35.46
N HIS A 14 9.86 7.61 -34.52
CA HIS A 14 8.44 7.53 -34.16
C HIS A 14 8.14 8.06 -32.76
N ALA A 15 9.08 8.79 -32.13
CA ALA A 15 8.96 9.25 -30.75
C ALA A 15 7.66 10.04 -30.49
N ASP A 16 7.22 10.85 -31.45
CA ASP A 16 5.98 11.65 -31.34
C ASP A 16 4.69 10.80 -31.33
N SER A 17 4.77 9.53 -31.76
CA SER A 17 3.65 8.57 -31.72
C SER A 17 3.65 7.71 -30.45
N ILE A 18 4.69 7.80 -29.62
CA ILE A 18 4.85 6.95 -28.42
C ILE A 18 4.63 7.81 -27.16
N GLN A 19 3.48 7.61 -26.52
CA GLN A 19 3.16 8.31 -25.27
C GLN A 19 4.08 7.90 -24.11
N SER A 20 4.38 6.60 -24.01
CA SER A 20 5.27 6.06 -22.97
C SER A 20 5.81 4.69 -23.37
N VAL A 21 6.92 4.29 -22.74
CA VAL A 21 7.48 2.94 -22.86
C VAL A 21 7.41 2.26 -21.49
N MET A 22 6.72 1.13 -21.43
CA MET A 22 6.63 0.33 -20.20
C MET A 22 7.80 -0.65 -20.12
N LEU A 23 8.54 -0.62 -19.02
CA LEU A 23 9.65 -1.52 -18.77
C LEU A 23 9.12 -2.84 -18.18
N GLY A 24 9.21 -3.90 -18.97
CA GLY A 24 9.06 -5.27 -18.50
C GLY A 24 10.38 -5.76 -17.91
N ILE A 25 10.50 -5.80 -16.58
CA ILE A 25 11.79 -6.05 -15.92
C ILE A 25 12.03 -7.50 -15.50
N SER A 26 10.97 -8.28 -15.26
CA SER A 26 11.05 -9.73 -15.03
C SER A 26 10.18 -10.52 -16.01
N GLY A 27 10.34 -11.84 -16.02
CA GLY A 27 9.81 -12.72 -17.07
C GLY A 27 8.31 -13.02 -16.99
N ILE A 28 7.65 -12.85 -15.84
CA ILE A 28 6.22 -13.16 -15.69
C ILE A 28 5.44 -11.84 -15.70
N PHE A 29 4.60 -11.67 -16.72
CA PHE A 29 3.80 -10.46 -17.01
C PHE A 29 4.57 -9.13 -17.14
N GLY A 30 5.91 -9.14 -17.05
CA GLY A 30 6.76 -7.94 -17.10
C GLY A 30 6.85 -7.17 -15.78
N GLU A 31 6.30 -7.70 -14.69
CA GLU A 31 6.17 -6.96 -13.42
C GLU A 31 7.48 -6.86 -12.64
N ASN A 32 7.60 -5.84 -11.78
CA ASN A 32 8.69 -5.67 -10.81
C ASN A 32 8.65 -6.70 -9.66
N LEU A 33 8.72 -7.98 -9.98
CA LEU A 33 8.59 -9.08 -9.04
C LEU A 33 9.46 -10.25 -9.47
N TYR A 34 9.77 -11.13 -8.51
CA TYR A 34 10.26 -12.46 -8.83
C TYR A 34 9.16 -13.26 -9.55
N PRO A 35 9.53 -14.23 -10.41
CA PRO A 35 8.56 -15.10 -11.04
C PRO A 35 7.63 -15.74 -9.99
N HIS A 36 6.33 -15.58 -10.18
CA HIS A 36 5.29 -16.22 -9.37
C HIS A 36 4.47 -17.18 -10.25
N GLU A 37 3.77 -18.11 -9.62
CA GLU A 37 3.07 -19.19 -10.28
C GLU A 37 2.17 -18.72 -11.45
N SER A 38 2.49 -19.19 -12.65
CA SER A 38 1.83 -18.82 -13.92
C SER A 38 1.19 -20.03 -14.62
N ARG A 39 1.03 -21.16 -13.91
CA ARG A 39 0.56 -22.40 -14.53
C ARG A 39 -0.84 -22.20 -15.14
N HIS A 40 -0.95 -22.44 -16.45
CA HIS A 40 -2.18 -22.34 -17.25
C HIS A 40 -2.70 -20.91 -17.50
N ASP A 41 -1.82 -19.91 -17.52
CA ASP A 41 -2.17 -18.55 -17.93
C ASP A 41 -1.92 -18.29 -19.44
N TRP A 42 -2.13 -17.04 -19.87
CA TRP A 42 -1.90 -16.64 -21.27
C TRP A 42 -0.44 -16.73 -21.71
N THR A 43 0.53 -16.62 -20.80
CA THR A 43 1.96 -16.69 -21.13
C THR A 43 2.38 -18.14 -21.39
N THR A 44 1.90 -19.10 -20.60
CA THR A 44 2.11 -20.53 -20.87
C THR A 44 1.38 -20.97 -22.15
N ASN A 45 0.18 -20.43 -22.42
CA ASN A 45 -0.53 -20.66 -23.68
C ASN A 45 0.21 -20.10 -24.91
N ALA A 46 0.88 -18.96 -24.78
CA ALA A 46 1.56 -18.29 -25.90
C ALA A 46 2.99 -18.81 -26.14
N PHE A 47 3.72 -19.18 -25.09
CA PHE A 47 5.15 -19.46 -25.15
C PHE A 47 5.52 -20.90 -24.74
N GLY A 48 4.55 -21.72 -24.36
CA GLY A 48 4.75 -23.07 -23.85
C GLY A 48 5.11 -23.10 -22.36
N ASP A 49 5.31 -24.31 -21.83
CA ASP A 49 5.68 -24.50 -20.44
C ASP A 49 7.09 -23.99 -20.15
N TYR A 50 7.22 -23.20 -19.09
CA TYR A 50 8.49 -22.74 -18.55
C TYR A 50 8.48 -22.85 -17.03
N HIS A 51 9.66 -22.90 -16.41
CA HIS A 51 9.76 -23.05 -14.97
C HIS A 51 9.24 -21.81 -14.24
N SER A 52 8.10 -21.95 -13.58
CA SER A 52 7.56 -20.98 -12.63
C SER A 52 7.04 -21.69 -11.39
N HIS A 53 7.23 -21.08 -10.24
CA HIS A 53 6.65 -21.56 -8.99
C HIS A 53 6.53 -20.42 -7.99
N SER A 54 5.54 -20.59 -7.11
CA SER A 54 5.52 -19.95 -5.82
C SER A 54 6.79 -20.34 -5.02
N GLY A 55 7.59 -19.38 -4.55
CA GLY A 55 8.74 -19.68 -3.69
C GLY A 55 9.87 -18.65 -3.72
N TRP A 56 11.08 -19.12 -3.38
CA TRP A 56 12.28 -18.31 -3.23
C TRP A 56 13.26 -18.56 -4.37
N TRP A 57 13.61 -17.49 -5.10
CA TRP A 57 14.53 -17.53 -6.24
C TRP A 57 15.94 -17.10 -5.80
N ALA A 58 16.56 -17.88 -4.92
CA ALA A 58 17.81 -17.49 -4.22
C ALA A 58 18.84 -18.63 -4.10
N GLY A 59 18.73 -19.69 -4.90
CA GLY A 59 19.55 -20.90 -4.76
C GLY A 59 20.88 -20.90 -5.51
N ASP A 60 21.03 -20.07 -6.54
CA ASP A 60 22.21 -20.11 -7.42
C ASP A 60 23.46 -19.49 -6.77
N SER A 61 24.64 -19.70 -7.39
CA SER A 61 25.92 -19.25 -6.85
C SER A 61 26.05 -17.72 -6.75
N TYR A 62 25.39 -16.97 -7.63
CA TYR A 62 25.39 -15.51 -7.58
C TYR A 62 24.50 -14.99 -6.46
N ALA A 63 23.33 -15.60 -6.26
CA ALA A 63 22.46 -15.31 -5.13
C ALA A 63 23.18 -15.58 -3.79
N GLN A 64 23.86 -16.72 -3.67
CA GLN A 64 24.67 -17.04 -2.49
C GLN A 64 25.77 -16.01 -2.23
N ALA A 65 26.53 -15.64 -3.26
CA ALA A 65 27.60 -14.64 -3.14
C ALA A 65 27.05 -13.26 -2.76
N SER A 66 25.95 -12.82 -3.38
CA SER A 66 25.27 -11.56 -3.06
C SER A 66 24.78 -11.53 -1.61
N PHE A 67 24.17 -12.61 -1.14
CA PHE A 67 23.69 -12.71 0.24
C PHE A 67 24.82 -12.62 1.27
N ARG A 68 25.93 -13.33 1.03
CA ARG A 68 27.13 -13.24 1.88
C ARG A 68 27.68 -11.83 1.92
N ALA A 69 27.80 -11.17 0.76
CA ALA A 69 28.26 -9.79 0.67
C ALA A 69 27.35 -8.82 1.41
N TYR A 70 26.03 -9.00 1.30
CA TYR A 70 25.03 -8.23 2.04
C TYR A 70 25.22 -8.37 3.56
N LEU A 71 25.32 -9.61 4.06
CA LEU A 71 25.51 -9.88 5.49
C LEU A 71 26.86 -9.37 6.00
N GLN A 72 27.92 -9.50 5.21
CA GLN A 72 29.23 -8.97 5.55
C GLN A 72 29.23 -7.44 5.59
N ALA A 73 28.52 -6.78 4.67
CA ALA A 73 28.38 -5.32 4.69
C ALA A 73 27.59 -4.85 5.93
N ARG A 74 26.53 -5.58 6.30
CA ARG A 74 25.68 -5.28 7.45
C ARG A 74 26.37 -5.50 8.80
N TYR A 75 26.99 -6.65 8.99
CA TYR A 75 27.52 -7.09 10.28
C TYR A 75 29.03 -6.88 10.44
N ARG A 76 29.76 -6.65 9.35
CA ARG A 76 31.22 -6.49 9.27
C ARG A 76 32.03 -7.75 9.62
N ASN A 77 31.66 -8.47 10.66
CA ASN A 77 32.32 -9.70 11.09
C ASN A 77 31.29 -10.77 11.52
N ILE A 78 31.73 -12.03 11.52
CA ILE A 78 30.83 -13.17 11.76
C ILE A 78 30.33 -13.23 13.21
N ALA A 79 31.10 -12.73 14.18
CA ALA A 79 30.69 -12.71 15.59
C ALA A 79 29.48 -11.79 15.82
N ALA A 80 29.44 -10.64 15.14
CA ALA A 80 28.30 -9.73 15.20
C ALA A 80 27.03 -10.35 14.58
N LEU A 81 27.16 -11.05 13.44
CA LEU A 81 26.05 -11.78 12.85
C LEU A 81 25.56 -12.89 13.79
N ASN A 82 26.49 -13.69 14.32
CA ASN A 82 26.18 -14.78 15.24
C ASN A 82 25.45 -14.30 16.50
N ALA A 83 25.86 -13.15 17.05
CA ALA A 83 25.17 -12.53 18.17
C ALA A 83 23.74 -12.08 17.80
N ALA A 84 23.56 -11.49 16.62
CA ALA A 84 22.25 -11.02 16.16
C ALA A 84 21.28 -12.15 15.78
N TRP A 85 21.80 -13.22 15.19
CA TRP A 85 21.00 -14.36 14.71
C TRP A 85 20.87 -15.47 15.76
N GLY A 86 21.69 -15.47 16.80
CA GLY A 86 21.79 -16.56 17.77
C GLY A 86 22.38 -17.83 17.16
N THR A 87 23.43 -17.69 16.35
CA THR A 87 24.10 -18.78 15.62
C THR A 87 25.59 -18.87 15.97
N THR A 88 26.29 -19.86 15.43
CA THR A 88 27.72 -20.09 15.66
C THR A 88 28.47 -20.44 14.36
N TRP A 89 28.20 -19.70 13.29
CA TRP A 89 28.90 -19.88 12.01
C TRP A 89 30.39 -19.53 12.14
N GLU A 90 31.25 -20.32 11.50
CA GLU A 90 32.71 -20.11 11.51
C GLU A 90 33.11 -18.90 10.66
N SER A 91 32.45 -18.69 9.52
CA SER A 91 32.70 -17.59 8.60
C SER A 91 31.45 -17.26 7.77
N PHE A 92 31.48 -16.17 7.01
CA PHE A 92 30.42 -15.85 6.06
C PHE A 92 30.34 -16.86 4.90
N ASP A 93 31.42 -17.55 4.56
CA ASP A 93 31.43 -18.52 3.46
C ASP A 93 30.57 -19.76 3.73
N ALA A 94 30.34 -20.07 5.01
CA ALA A 94 29.45 -21.15 5.43
C ALA A 94 27.96 -20.83 5.24
N LEU A 95 27.61 -19.55 5.02
CA LEU A 95 26.22 -19.14 4.90
C LEU A 95 25.68 -19.43 3.50
N THR A 96 24.46 -19.93 3.46
CA THR A 96 23.64 -20.03 2.24
C THR A 96 22.28 -19.38 2.48
N PRO A 97 21.64 -18.81 1.45
CA PRO A 97 20.26 -18.35 1.54
C PRO A 97 19.37 -19.53 1.93
N GLN A 98 18.59 -19.36 2.99
CA GLN A 98 17.65 -20.36 3.48
C GLN A 98 16.23 -19.83 3.35
N ALA A 99 15.27 -20.73 3.11
CA ALA A 99 13.88 -20.34 3.12
C ALA A 99 13.52 -19.69 4.48
N PRO A 100 12.78 -18.57 4.52
CA PRO A 100 12.34 -17.93 5.76
C PRO A 100 11.65 -18.86 6.75
N GLN A 101 11.00 -19.92 6.26
CA GLN A 101 10.35 -20.95 7.06
C GLN A 101 11.33 -21.83 7.85
N SER A 102 12.59 -21.96 7.41
CA SER A 102 13.63 -22.68 8.14
C SER A 102 14.46 -21.79 9.05
N LEU A 103 14.27 -20.46 8.97
CA LEU A 103 14.93 -19.49 9.83
C LEU A 103 14.09 -19.23 11.09
N ARG A 104 14.76 -18.96 12.21
CA ARG A 104 14.11 -18.49 13.42
C ARG A 104 13.44 -17.13 13.16
N GLU A 105 12.23 -16.97 13.68
CA GLU A 105 11.54 -15.67 13.67
C GLU A 105 12.39 -14.56 14.30
N GLY A 106 12.28 -13.36 13.74
CA GLY A 106 13.05 -12.18 14.14
C GLY A 106 14.15 -11.83 13.14
N ARG A 107 15.32 -11.47 13.66
CA ARG A 107 16.41 -10.81 12.90
C ARG A 107 16.91 -11.62 11.69
N ALA A 108 17.15 -12.92 11.84
CA ALA A 108 17.68 -13.75 10.75
C ALA A 108 16.72 -13.81 9.54
N ARG A 109 15.44 -14.06 9.83
CA ARG A 109 14.39 -14.08 8.82
C ARG A 109 14.19 -12.71 8.16
N HIS A 110 14.19 -11.66 8.98
CA HIS A 110 14.09 -10.28 8.49
C HIS A 110 15.24 -9.95 7.54
N ASP A 111 16.48 -10.25 7.90
CA ASP A 111 17.65 -9.92 7.08
C ASP A 111 17.67 -10.67 5.74
N PHE A 112 17.24 -11.94 5.72
CA PHE A 112 17.07 -12.68 4.46
C PHE A 112 16.06 -11.98 3.55
N LEU A 113 14.89 -11.61 4.09
CA LEU A 113 13.85 -10.97 3.29
C LEU A 113 14.21 -9.54 2.88
N ASP A 114 14.94 -8.81 3.73
CA ASP A 114 15.44 -7.47 3.40
C ASP A 114 16.41 -7.53 2.22
N TRP A 115 17.34 -8.48 2.22
CA TRP A 115 18.22 -8.73 1.08
C TRP A 115 17.45 -9.16 -0.18
N TYR A 116 16.52 -10.10 -0.04
CA TYR A 116 15.75 -10.64 -1.16
C TYR A 116 14.90 -9.56 -1.84
N ASN A 117 14.16 -8.77 -1.06
CA ASN A 117 13.38 -7.64 -1.59
C ASN A 117 14.26 -6.51 -2.14
N SER A 118 15.38 -6.21 -1.48
CA SER A 118 16.33 -5.19 -1.96
C SER A 118 16.97 -5.60 -3.28
N SER A 119 17.24 -6.88 -3.50
CA SER A 119 17.80 -7.39 -4.76
C SER A 119 16.88 -7.10 -5.97
N MET A 120 15.56 -7.26 -5.81
CA MET A 120 14.60 -6.88 -6.86
C MET A 120 14.55 -5.36 -7.07
N THR A 121 14.65 -4.59 -5.99
CA THR A 121 14.68 -3.12 -6.03
C THR A 121 15.95 -2.60 -6.75
N GLU A 122 17.11 -3.20 -6.48
CA GLU A 122 18.38 -2.89 -7.14
C GLU A 122 18.34 -3.25 -8.63
N TYR A 123 17.69 -4.37 -8.97
CA TYR A 123 17.50 -4.77 -10.35
C TYR A 123 16.58 -3.81 -11.11
N LEU A 124 15.48 -3.35 -10.49
CA LEU A 124 14.67 -2.25 -11.03
C LEU A 124 15.51 -0.99 -11.28
N GLU A 125 16.33 -0.58 -10.30
CA GLU A 125 17.20 0.59 -10.45
C GLU A 125 18.18 0.42 -11.63
N PHE A 126 18.75 -0.77 -11.80
CA PHE A 126 19.59 -1.07 -12.96
C PHE A 126 18.84 -0.84 -14.28
N TRP A 127 17.60 -1.33 -14.42
CA TRP A 127 16.77 -1.13 -15.62
C TRP A 127 16.47 0.35 -15.86
N LEU A 128 16.00 1.07 -14.85
CA LEU A 128 15.68 2.49 -14.94
C LEU A 128 16.91 3.31 -15.34
N ARG A 129 18.03 3.13 -14.63
CA ARG A 129 19.29 3.82 -14.91
C ARG A 129 19.78 3.53 -16.32
N THR A 130 19.69 2.28 -16.77
CA THR A 130 20.15 1.88 -18.11
C THR A 130 19.25 2.45 -19.20
N ALA A 131 17.92 2.36 -19.06
CA ALA A 131 16.98 2.92 -20.03
C ALA A 131 17.13 4.44 -20.14
N ARG A 132 17.39 5.13 -19.02
CA ARG A 132 17.56 6.60 -18.98
C ARG A 132 18.79 7.12 -19.71
N LYS A 133 19.78 6.28 -20.01
CA LYS A 133 20.88 6.65 -20.90
C LYS A 133 20.43 6.90 -22.34
N HIS A 134 19.31 6.31 -22.75
CA HIS A 134 18.90 6.22 -24.16
C HIS A 134 17.60 6.97 -24.48
N THR A 135 16.85 7.43 -23.48
CA THR A 135 15.60 8.16 -23.73
C THR A 135 15.27 9.20 -22.66
N ARG A 136 14.70 10.32 -23.10
CA ARG A 136 14.04 11.33 -22.26
C ARG A 136 12.51 11.17 -22.21
N GLY A 137 11.96 10.23 -22.99
CA GLY A 137 10.52 9.95 -23.03
C GLY A 137 10.00 9.33 -21.72
N LYS A 138 8.68 9.32 -21.57
CA LYS A 138 8.00 8.77 -20.39
C LYS A 138 8.27 7.26 -20.30
N LEU A 139 8.82 6.82 -19.18
CA LEU A 139 8.92 5.39 -18.84
C LEU A 139 7.86 5.05 -17.82
N LEU A 140 7.31 3.84 -17.90
CA LEU A 140 6.44 3.25 -16.89
C LEU A 140 7.08 1.97 -16.34
N ILE A 141 6.95 1.74 -15.05
CA ILE A 141 7.30 0.48 -14.39
C ILE A 141 6.02 -0.34 -14.27
N CYS A 142 6.00 -1.55 -14.83
CA CYS A 142 4.91 -2.48 -14.56
C CYS A 142 5.10 -3.07 -13.15
N VAL A 143 4.08 -2.97 -12.32
CA VAL A 143 4.07 -3.47 -10.94
C VAL A 143 2.81 -4.27 -10.74
N GLY A 144 2.93 -5.43 -10.10
CA GLY A 144 1.79 -6.24 -9.68
C GLY A 144 1.97 -6.80 -8.28
N GLY A 145 1.29 -7.92 -8.02
CA GLY A 145 1.37 -8.64 -6.75
C GLY A 145 0.74 -7.89 -5.58
N HIS A 146 0.85 -8.45 -4.37
CA HIS A 146 0.09 -7.99 -3.20
C HIS A 146 0.99 -7.48 -2.07
N GLY A 147 2.14 -6.92 -2.42
CA GLY A 147 3.09 -6.38 -1.43
C GLY A 147 3.80 -7.42 -0.56
N LEU A 148 3.68 -8.71 -0.90
CA LEU A 148 4.25 -9.81 -0.12
C LEU A 148 5.78 -9.92 -0.33
N PRO A 149 6.58 -10.12 0.74
CA PRO A 149 8.03 -10.27 0.62
C PRO A 149 8.46 -11.38 -0.35
N ARG A 150 7.71 -12.48 -0.40
CA ARG A 150 7.99 -13.66 -1.26
C ARG A 150 8.05 -13.38 -2.76
N VAL A 151 7.37 -12.34 -3.24
CA VAL A 151 7.41 -11.95 -4.66
C VAL A 151 8.40 -10.81 -4.93
N GLY A 152 9.16 -10.36 -3.93
CA GLY A 152 10.07 -9.23 -4.11
C GLY A 152 9.37 -7.86 -4.12
N ALA A 153 8.05 -7.80 -3.91
CA ALA A 153 7.29 -6.56 -3.95
C ALA A 153 7.70 -5.59 -2.83
N ASP A 154 8.24 -4.43 -3.22
CA ASP A 154 8.41 -3.26 -2.36
C ASP A 154 7.83 -2.02 -3.06
N PHE A 155 6.58 -1.70 -2.72
CA PHE A 155 5.87 -0.62 -3.42
C PHE A 155 6.41 0.76 -3.07
N SER A 156 6.84 0.97 -1.82
CA SER A 156 7.45 2.24 -1.40
C SER A 156 8.80 2.46 -2.07
N ALA A 157 9.67 1.46 -2.11
CA ALA A 157 10.96 1.56 -2.79
C ALA A 157 10.79 1.72 -4.31
N THR A 158 9.85 0.99 -4.91
CA THR A 158 9.52 1.13 -6.34
C THR A 158 9.08 2.55 -6.67
N ALA A 159 8.17 3.13 -5.88
CA ALA A 159 7.69 4.49 -6.11
C ALA A 159 8.79 5.55 -5.93
N ARG A 160 9.67 5.37 -4.94
CA ARG A 160 10.84 6.24 -4.73
C ARG A 160 11.79 6.21 -5.92
N LEU A 161 12.09 5.02 -6.45
CA LEU A 161 12.95 4.88 -7.64
C LEU A 161 12.27 5.45 -8.89
N ALA A 162 10.97 5.21 -9.07
CA ALA A 162 10.21 5.77 -10.17
C ALA A 162 10.34 7.31 -10.20
N ALA A 163 10.11 7.96 -9.07
CA ALA A 163 10.27 9.41 -8.93
C ALA A 163 11.71 9.86 -9.22
N ARG A 164 12.71 9.19 -8.63
CA ARG A 164 14.15 9.52 -8.81
C ARG A 164 14.59 9.50 -10.27
N TYR A 165 14.04 8.59 -11.07
CA TYR A 165 14.40 8.42 -12.48
C TYR A 165 13.38 9.02 -13.47
N GLY A 166 12.42 9.82 -12.97
CA GLY A 166 11.39 10.45 -13.81
C GLY A 166 10.54 9.42 -14.58
N ALA A 167 10.23 8.30 -13.94
CA ALA A 167 9.35 7.26 -14.46
C ALA A 167 8.01 7.28 -13.72
N GLY A 168 6.96 6.79 -14.38
CA GLY A 168 5.68 6.46 -13.76
C GLY A 168 5.58 4.99 -13.40
N ILE A 169 4.45 4.63 -12.82
CA ILE A 169 4.13 3.29 -12.35
C ILE A 169 2.81 2.86 -13.00
N ARG A 170 2.70 1.62 -13.43
CA ARG A 170 1.45 0.96 -13.81
C ARG A 170 1.21 -0.18 -12.82
N ILE A 171 0.17 -0.09 -11.99
CA ILE A 171 -0.21 -1.15 -11.04
C ILE A 171 -1.31 -2.03 -11.64
N THR A 172 -1.12 -3.35 -11.69
CA THR A 172 -1.94 -4.34 -12.45
C THR A 172 -2.95 -5.09 -11.58
N ASN A 173 -3.42 -4.48 -10.50
CA ASN A 173 -4.08 -5.20 -9.41
C ASN A 173 -5.61 -5.13 -9.39
N GLU A 174 -6.26 -4.32 -10.22
CA GLU A 174 -7.71 -4.13 -10.06
C GLU A 174 -8.56 -5.32 -10.53
N GLY A 175 -9.67 -5.54 -9.84
CA GLY A 175 -10.77 -6.41 -10.22
C GLY A 175 -12.12 -5.68 -10.12
N PRO A 176 -13.22 -6.43 -9.93
CA PRO A 176 -14.56 -5.84 -9.90
C PRO A 176 -14.96 -5.21 -8.56
N ASP A 177 -14.38 -5.64 -7.43
CA ASP A 177 -14.73 -5.12 -6.09
C ASP A 177 -13.85 -3.91 -5.73
N TYR A 178 -14.50 -2.75 -5.54
CA TYR A 178 -13.83 -1.51 -5.16
C TYR A 178 -12.97 -1.63 -3.89
N ARG A 179 -13.41 -2.36 -2.85
CA ARG A 179 -12.67 -2.43 -1.58
C ARG A 179 -11.35 -3.16 -1.75
N TRP A 180 -11.34 -4.19 -2.59
CA TRP A 180 -10.13 -4.92 -2.95
C TRP A 180 -9.23 -4.11 -3.87
N ASN A 181 -9.80 -3.40 -4.84
CA ASN A 181 -9.04 -2.44 -5.68
C ASN A 181 -8.34 -1.41 -4.80
N PHE A 182 -9.08 -0.82 -3.86
CA PHE A 182 -8.56 0.11 -2.88
C PHE A 182 -7.45 -0.55 -2.06
N ALA A 183 -7.70 -1.67 -1.38
CA ALA A 183 -6.74 -2.28 -0.46
C ALA A 183 -5.42 -2.65 -1.17
N MET A 184 -5.52 -3.23 -2.37
CA MET A 184 -4.37 -3.70 -3.13
C MET A 184 -3.55 -2.57 -3.77
N THR A 185 -4.16 -1.43 -4.07
CA THR A 185 -3.48 -0.30 -4.73
C THR A 185 -3.17 0.87 -3.79
N ARG A 186 -3.73 0.91 -2.57
CA ARG A 186 -3.59 2.07 -1.68
C ARG A 186 -2.15 2.28 -1.21
N TRP A 187 -1.39 1.22 -0.96
CA TRP A 187 0.01 1.34 -0.55
C TRP A 187 0.86 1.97 -1.66
N ILE A 188 0.84 1.43 -2.88
CA ILE A 188 1.65 1.99 -3.97
C ILE A 188 1.16 3.38 -4.39
N SER A 189 -0.15 3.65 -4.36
CA SER A 189 -0.67 4.98 -4.68
C SER A 189 -0.29 6.03 -3.63
N THR A 190 -0.28 5.66 -2.35
CA THR A 190 0.24 6.53 -1.27
C THR A 190 1.71 6.84 -1.52
N ALA A 191 2.53 5.83 -1.78
CA ALA A 191 3.96 6.02 -2.03
C ALA A 191 4.22 6.85 -3.30
N ALA A 192 3.51 6.58 -4.39
CA ALA A 192 3.62 7.31 -5.65
C ALA A 192 3.32 8.81 -5.46
N ARG A 193 2.23 9.13 -4.76
CA ARG A 193 1.90 10.53 -4.43
C ARG A 193 2.94 11.18 -3.53
N TYR A 194 3.42 10.45 -2.51
CA TYR A 194 4.39 10.96 -1.55
C TYR A 194 5.74 11.31 -2.22
N TYR A 195 6.25 10.44 -3.09
CA TYR A 195 7.52 10.68 -3.80
C TYR A 195 7.36 11.49 -5.10
N GLY A 196 6.14 11.68 -5.60
CA GLY A 196 5.87 12.41 -6.84
C GLY A 196 6.04 11.57 -8.12
N ALA A 197 5.87 10.25 -8.05
CA ALA A 197 5.83 9.37 -9.21
C ALA A 197 4.43 9.35 -9.86
N PRO A 198 4.29 9.56 -11.18
CA PRO A 198 3.04 9.33 -11.89
C PRO A 198 2.50 7.91 -11.69
N LEU A 199 1.20 7.78 -11.45
CA LEU A 199 0.54 6.49 -11.25
C LEU A 199 -0.49 6.22 -12.35
N GLY A 200 -0.45 5.02 -12.91
CA GLY A 200 -1.48 4.44 -13.76
C GLY A 200 -2.03 3.17 -13.12
N ILE A 201 -3.32 2.92 -13.31
CA ILE A 201 -4.00 1.73 -12.74
C ILE A 201 -4.53 0.84 -13.87
N GLU A 202 -4.36 -0.47 -13.71
CA GLU A 202 -4.71 -1.53 -14.65
C GLU A 202 -5.42 -2.69 -13.93
N PRO A 203 -6.38 -3.38 -14.58
CA PRO A 203 -7.02 -4.55 -13.99
C PRO A 203 -6.17 -5.81 -14.18
N ALA A 204 -6.21 -6.72 -13.21
CA ALA A 204 -5.46 -7.98 -13.20
C ALA A 204 -6.01 -9.03 -14.19
N SER A 205 -7.17 -8.79 -14.79
CA SER A 205 -7.80 -9.74 -15.71
C SER A 205 -8.66 -9.05 -16.76
N LEU A 206 -8.99 -9.81 -17.80
CA LEU A 206 -9.93 -9.42 -18.85
C LEU A 206 -11.39 -9.30 -18.35
N GLN A 207 -11.70 -9.81 -17.14
CA GLN A 207 -13.03 -9.82 -16.55
C GLN A 207 -13.36 -8.49 -15.86
N VAL A 208 -13.47 -7.44 -16.67
CA VAL A 208 -13.99 -6.14 -16.24
C VAL A 208 -15.39 -5.99 -16.81
N ASP A 209 -16.41 -6.16 -15.96
CA ASP A 209 -17.80 -5.95 -16.35
C ASP A 209 -18.18 -4.46 -16.32
N ALA A 210 -19.34 -4.13 -16.87
CA ALA A 210 -19.83 -2.76 -16.89
C ALA A 210 -20.04 -2.17 -15.48
N ALA A 211 -20.38 -3.02 -14.50
CA ALA A 211 -20.60 -2.62 -13.11
C ALA A 211 -19.31 -2.17 -12.41
N SER A 212 -18.17 -2.77 -12.75
CA SER A 212 -16.87 -2.44 -12.16
C SER A 212 -16.25 -1.15 -12.67
N ILE A 213 -16.67 -0.63 -13.84
CA ILE A 213 -16.07 0.57 -14.44
C ILE A 213 -16.17 1.78 -13.53
N ALA A 214 -17.33 1.98 -12.88
CA ALA A 214 -17.51 3.07 -11.92
C ALA A 214 -16.53 2.96 -10.74
N ALA A 215 -16.35 1.75 -10.20
CA ALA A 215 -15.40 1.49 -9.11
C ALA A 215 -13.95 1.78 -9.51
N ARG A 216 -13.55 1.43 -10.73
CA ARG A 216 -12.19 1.63 -11.23
C ARG A 216 -11.90 3.10 -11.54
N VAL A 217 -12.84 3.83 -12.16
CA VAL A 217 -12.74 5.29 -12.36
C VAL A 217 -12.68 6.01 -11.02
N PHE A 218 -13.52 5.59 -10.06
CA PHE A 218 -13.46 6.12 -8.70
C PHE A 218 -12.11 5.89 -8.06
N ASN A 219 -11.59 4.66 -8.09
CA ASN A 219 -10.32 4.32 -7.47
C ASN A 219 -9.15 5.07 -8.11
N ALA A 220 -9.11 5.19 -9.44
CA ALA A 220 -8.12 5.99 -10.15
C ALA A 220 -8.10 7.44 -9.65
N ARG A 221 -9.28 8.07 -9.58
CA ARG A 221 -9.38 9.45 -9.10
C ARG A 221 -9.06 9.60 -7.62
N ALA A 222 -9.62 8.74 -6.77
CA ALA A 222 -9.39 8.73 -5.32
C ALA A 222 -7.96 8.31 -4.94
N SER A 223 -7.20 7.76 -5.88
CA SER A 223 -5.77 7.44 -5.73
C SER A 223 -4.87 8.52 -6.34
N GLY A 224 -5.42 9.49 -7.06
CA GLY A 224 -4.65 10.54 -7.75
C GLY A 224 -3.91 10.01 -8.99
N ALA A 225 -4.42 8.96 -9.62
CA ALA A 225 -3.83 8.37 -10.82
C ALA A 225 -3.92 9.34 -12.01
N GLU A 226 -2.87 9.33 -12.84
CA GLU A 226 -2.81 10.03 -14.12
C GLU A 226 -3.38 9.18 -15.26
N GLU A 227 -3.40 7.86 -15.10
CA GLU A 227 -3.79 6.93 -16.17
C GLU A 227 -4.71 5.83 -15.63
N LEU A 228 -5.72 5.49 -16.42
CA LEU A 228 -6.55 4.29 -16.23
C LEU A 228 -6.46 3.45 -17.49
N PHE A 229 -5.95 2.24 -17.37
CA PHE A 229 -5.92 1.26 -18.44
C PHE A 229 -7.24 0.50 -18.49
N CYS A 230 -7.80 0.32 -19.68
CA CYS A 230 -8.91 -0.59 -19.91
C CYS A 230 -8.53 -1.57 -21.03
N TYR A 231 -8.93 -2.82 -20.91
CA TYR A 231 -8.75 -3.79 -22.00
C TYR A 231 -9.71 -3.46 -23.15
N PRO A 232 -9.43 -3.94 -24.38
CA PRO A 232 -10.34 -3.78 -25.50
C PRO A 232 -11.78 -4.20 -25.20
N SER A 233 -11.95 -5.28 -24.42
CA SER A 233 -13.27 -5.76 -23.98
C SER A 233 -14.10 -4.67 -23.29
N SER A 234 -13.48 -3.72 -22.58
CA SER A 234 -14.18 -2.63 -21.89
C SER A 234 -14.85 -1.61 -22.82
N TRP A 235 -14.41 -1.51 -24.08
CA TRP A 235 -14.97 -0.55 -25.05
C TRP A 235 -15.44 -1.18 -26.37
N THR A 236 -15.13 -2.45 -26.63
CA THR A 236 -15.67 -3.19 -27.80
C THR A 236 -17.04 -3.80 -27.54
N ASN A 237 -17.47 -3.95 -26.28
CA ASN A 237 -18.83 -4.37 -25.94
C ASN A 237 -19.70 -3.16 -25.54
N LYS A 238 -20.96 -3.15 -25.98
CA LYS A 238 -21.87 -2.00 -25.80
C LYS A 238 -22.13 -1.63 -24.33
N PRO A 239 -22.40 -2.57 -23.40
CA PRO A 239 -22.60 -2.24 -21.99
C PRO A 239 -21.38 -1.56 -21.33
N GLY A 240 -20.18 -2.09 -21.56
CA GLY A 240 -18.93 -1.54 -21.05
C GLY A 240 -18.64 -0.16 -21.61
N TYR A 241 -18.78 0.02 -22.93
CA TYR A 241 -18.59 1.32 -23.58
C TYR A 241 -19.51 2.40 -23.00
N LEU A 242 -20.81 2.10 -22.83
CA LEU A 242 -21.77 3.07 -22.28
C LEU A 242 -21.42 3.43 -20.84
N LYS A 243 -21.03 2.45 -20.01
CA LYS A 243 -20.60 2.71 -18.64
C LYS A 243 -19.30 3.50 -18.57
N LEU A 244 -18.35 3.24 -19.46
CA LEU A 244 -17.13 4.04 -19.56
C LEU A 244 -17.46 5.47 -19.98
N ALA A 245 -18.30 5.67 -21.00
CA ALA A 245 -18.71 6.99 -21.46
C ALA A 245 -19.43 7.80 -20.36
N GLU A 246 -20.29 7.15 -19.56
CA GLU A 246 -20.95 7.76 -18.40
C GLU A 246 -19.95 8.28 -17.37
N HIS A 247 -18.85 7.54 -17.14
CA HIS A 247 -17.91 7.84 -16.06
C HIS A 247 -16.65 8.60 -16.50
N LEU A 248 -16.36 8.65 -17.80
CA LEU A 248 -15.18 9.31 -18.35
C LEU A 248 -15.02 10.78 -17.89
N PRO A 249 -16.08 11.60 -17.75
CA PRO A 249 -15.95 12.96 -17.22
C PRO A 249 -15.42 13.05 -15.79
N TYR A 250 -15.53 11.96 -15.00
CA TYR A 250 -14.94 11.90 -13.66
C TYR A 250 -13.46 11.55 -13.68
N LEU A 251 -12.91 11.01 -14.77
CA LEU A 251 -11.50 10.67 -14.88
C LEU A 251 -10.65 11.93 -15.09
N ARG A 252 -10.42 12.65 -14.00
CA ARG A 252 -9.56 13.83 -13.94
C ARG A 252 -8.53 13.67 -12.85
N ARG A 253 -7.33 14.18 -13.10
CA ARG A 253 -6.29 14.23 -12.07
C ARG A 253 -6.72 15.20 -10.97
N ASP A 254 -6.66 14.73 -9.73
CA ASP A 254 -6.88 15.55 -8.54
C ASP A 254 -5.94 15.07 -7.43
N THR A 255 -5.84 15.82 -6.33
CA THR A 255 -5.06 15.45 -5.15
C THR A 255 -5.98 14.83 -4.12
N PRO A 256 -5.93 13.50 -3.88
CA PRO A 256 -6.64 12.87 -2.77
C PRO A 256 -6.21 13.48 -1.45
N VAL A 257 -7.13 13.56 -0.49
CA VAL A 257 -6.80 14.04 0.84
C VAL A 257 -7.47 13.26 1.95
N THR A 258 -6.64 12.75 2.85
CA THR A 258 -7.05 12.09 4.09
C THR A 258 -6.09 12.45 5.22
N THR A 259 -6.54 12.32 6.45
CA THR A 259 -5.77 12.55 7.68
C THR A 259 -5.44 11.25 8.41
N VAL A 260 -5.94 10.13 7.90
CA VAL A 260 -5.79 8.79 8.49
C VAL A 260 -4.81 7.99 7.63
N ALA A 261 -3.86 7.34 8.31
CA ALA A 261 -2.98 6.37 7.71
C ALA A 261 -3.15 4.99 8.37
N TYR A 262 -3.06 3.93 7.58
CA TYR A 262 -2.91 2.55 8.00
C TYR A 262 -1.45 2.13 7.83
N ARG A 263 -0.88 1.48 8.84
CA ARG A 263 0.49 0.97 8.77
C ARG A 263 0.51 -0.41 8.11
N VAL A 264 1.12 -0.52 6.93
CA VAL A 264 1.40 -1.79 6.27
C VAL A 264 2.43 -2.56 7.10
N PRO A 265 2.15 -3.80 7.56
CA PRO A 265 2.96 -4.52 8.54
C PRO A 265 4.22 -5.17 7.93
N ARG A 266 4.95 -4.45 7.07
CA ARG A 266 6.04 -5.01 6.26
C ARG A 266 7.13 -5.67 7.11
N THR A 267 7.57 -5.02 8.19
CA THR A 267 8.58 -5.59 9.08
C THR A 267 8.09 -6.87 9.77
N HIS A 268 6.81 -6.94 10.15
CA HIS A 268 6.22 -8.16 10.68
C HIS A 268 6.14 -9.28 9.62
N LEU A 269 5.73 -8.96 8.38
CA LEU A 269 5.73 -9.92 7.27
C LEU A 269 7.12 -10.52 7.05
N MET A 270 8.17 -9.71 7.24
CA MET A 270 9.56 -10.11 7.06
C MET A 270 10.15 -10.86 8.26
N ALA A 271 9.80 -10.47 9.49
CA ALA A 271 10.37 -11.06 10.70
C ALA A 271 9.62 -12.29 11.20
N ILE A 272 8.29 -12.35 11.01
CA ILE A 272 7.40 -13.34 11.61
C ILE A 272 6.64 -14.13 10.54
N GLY A 273 5.95 -13.46 9.62
CA GLY A 273 5.17 -14.14 8.59
C GLY A 273 3.93 -13.40 8.13
N GLU A 274 3.24 -14.02 7.18
CA GLU A 274 2.10 -13.42 6.50
C GLU A 274 0.89 -13.27 7.44
N VAL A 275 0.20 -12.13 7.29
CA VAL A 275 -1.04 -11.79 7.99
C VAL A 275 -2.01 -11.17 6.97
N ASP A 276 -3.32 -11.28 7.20
CA ASP A 276 -4.33 -10.74 6.27
C ASP A 276 -4.56 -9.23 6.45
N TYR A 277 -3.52 -8.44 6.18
CA TYR A 277 -3.60 -6.99 6.28
C TYR A 277 -4.43 -6.37 5.14
N LEU A 278 -4.53 -7.04 3.99
CA LEU A 278 -5.33 -6.54 2.85
C LEU A 278 -6.82 -6.73 3.10
N GLY A 279 -7.25 -7.86 3.68
CA GLY A 279 -8.63 -8.06 4.13
C GLY A 279 -9.02 -7.05 5.20
N GLU A 280 -8.13 -6.78 6.16
CA GLU A 280 -8.34 -5.74 7.17
C GLU A 280 -8.44 -4.33 6.56
N MET A 281 -7.58 -3.99 5.59
CA MET A 281 -7.67 -2.72 4.84
C MET A 281 -8.97 -2.62 4.04
N ALA A 282 -9.40 -3.70 3.38
CA ALA A 282 -10.65 -3.74 2.62
C ALA A 282 -11.88 -3.56 3.53
N ALA A 283 -11.84 -4.14 4.74
CA ALA A 283 -12.88 -3.96 5.74
C ALA A 283 -12.85 -2.53 6.33
N LEU A 284 -11.68 -1.99 6.64
CA LEU A 284 -11.52 -0.61 7.13
C LEU A 284 -12.04 0.41 6.11
N ARG A 285 -11.94 0.12 4.80
CA ARG A 285 -12.40 1.02 3.75
C ARG A 285 -13.91 1.28 3.78
N GLU A 286 -14.70 0.37 4.36
CA GLU A 286 -16.14 0.58 4.57
C GLU A 286 -16.40 1.68 5.61
N ALA A 287 -15.47 1.91 6.55
CA ALA A 287 -15.61 2.92 7.59
C ALA A 287 -15.02 4.28 7.20
N THR A 288 -13.89 4.29 6.49
CA THR A 288 -13.19 5.54 6.19
C THR A 288 -12.24 5.43 5.00
N ASP A 289 -11.88 6.58 4.44
CA ASP A 289 -10.81 6.70 3.44
C ASP A 289 -9.47 6.96 4.15
N PHE A 290 -8.42 6.26 3.74
CA PHE A 290 -7.12 6.31 4.39
C PHE A 290 -5.98 6.05 3.41
N ASP A 291 -4.79 6.47 3.80
CA ASP A 291 -3.55 6.15 3.10
C ASP A 291 -2.84 4.98 3.76
N ALA A 292 -1.99 4.27 3.02
CA ALA A 292 -1.26 3.12 3.55
C ALA A 292 0.25 3.40 3.53
N VAL A 293 0.85 3.38 4.71
CA VAL A 293 2.26 3.74 4.93
C VAL A 293 3.02 2.54 5.49
N ASP A 294 4.22 2.29 5.00
CA ASP A 294 5.12 1.26 5.52
C ASP A 294 6.31 1.90 6.26
N ALA A 295 7.24 1.07 6.73
CA ALA A 295 8.45 1.51 7.41
C ALA A 295 9.30 2.49 6.57
N THR A 296 9.30 2.30 5.25
CA THR A 296 10.03 3.14 4.30
C THR A 296 9.44 4.56 4.24
N LEU A 297 8.11 4.69 4.10
CA LEU A 297 7.44 6.00 4.14
C LEU A 297 7.55 6.70 5.50
N ILE A 298 7.43 5.96 6.60
CA ILE A 298 7.53 6.54 7.96
C ILE A 298 8.95 7.03 8.24
N ARG A 299 9.97 6.28 7.82
CA ARG A 299 11.38 6.70 7.91
C ARG A 299 11.65 7.97 7.10
N ASP A 300 10.96 8.13 5.98
CA ASP A 300 11.05 9.32 5.14
C ASP A 300 10.17 10.46 5.64
N ASP A 301 9.49 10.33 6.79
CA ASP A 301 8.73 11.39 7.48
C ASP A 301 7.31 11.61 6.94
N ALA A 302 6.71 10.60 6.28
CA ALA A 302 5.34 10.67 5.77
C ALA A 302 4.27 10.91 6.85
N LEU A 303 4.54 10.56 8.12
CA LEU A 303 3.59 10.76 9.22
C LEU A 303 3.21 12.23 9.46
N LYS A 304 4.02 13.20 9.00
CA LYS A 304 3.67 14.62 9.05
C LYS A 304 2.40 14.99 8.28
N SER A 305 2.04 14.19 7.28
CA SER A 305 0.83 14.39 6.48
C SER A 305 -0.44 13.86 7.16
N TYR A 306 -0.29 13.13 8.27
CA TYR A 306 -1.39 12.43 8.93
C TYR A 306 -1.55 12.86 10.39
N GLN A 307 -2.77 12.73 10.88
CA GLN A 307 -3.13 13.06 12.26
C GLN A 307 -3.45 11.80 13.08
N LEU A 308 -3.82 10.71 12.40
CA LEU A 308 -4.12 9.42 13.00
C LEU A 308 -3.41 8.29 12.24
N LEU A 309 -2.76 7.37 12.97
CA LEU A 309 -2.11 6.18 12.46
C LEU A 309 -2.76 4.94 13.08
N ILE A 310 -3.20 4.00 12.24
CA ILE A 310 -3.75 2.70 12.66
C ILE A 310 -2.65 1.65 12.55
N LEU A 311 -2.30 1.05 13.68
CA LEU A 311 -1.52 -0.19 13.75
C LEU A 311 -2.50 -1.36 13.79
N GLY A 312 -2.74 -1.94 12.62
CA GLY A 312 -3.56 -3.14 12.45
C GLY A 312 -2.78 -4.43 12.69
N GLN A 313 -3.04 -5.43 11.86
CA GLN A 313 -2.34 -6.73 11.88
C GLN A 313 -0.81 -6.60 12.05
N GLY A 314 -0.21 -7.53 12.78
CA GLY A 314 1.23 -7.58 13.03
C GLY A 314 1.73 -6.56 14.05
N ASN A 315 2.59 -6.99 14.98
CA ASN A 315 3.05 -6.20 16.12
C ASN A 315 4.58 -6.10 16.24
N VAL A 316 5.30 -6.36 15.14
CA VAL A 316 6.77 -6.36 15.11
C VAL A 316 7.28 -5.32 14.12
N GLU A 317 8.14 -4.43 14.60
CA GLU A 317 8.71 -3.33 13.81
C GLU A 317 10.21 -3.15 14.09
N GLU A 318 10.91 -2.38 13.25
CA GLU A 318 12.27 -1.95 13.55
C GLU A 318 12.26 -0.89 14.66
N ALA A 319 13.27 -0.89 15.53
CA ALA A 319 13.37 0.07 16.63
C ALA A 319 13.26 1.53 16.15
N ALA A 320 13.99 1.88 15.08
CA ALA A 320 13.96 3.22 14.50
C ALA A 320 12.57 3.65 14.00
N MET A 321 11.71 2.71 13.60
CA MET A 321 10.34 3.01 13.22
C MET A 321 9.47 3.30 14.45
N LEU A 322 9.58 2.47 15.49
CA LEU A 322 8.84 2.69 16.74
C LEU A 322 9.25 4.01 17.41
N GLU A 323 10.53 4.38 17.39
CA GLU A 323 11.00 5.70 17.88
C GLU A 323 10.30 6.87 17.17
N ARG A 324 10.14 6.77 15.85
CA ARG A 324 9.46 7.80 15.04
C ARG A 324 7.98 7.86 15.35
N ILE A 325 7.32 6.71 15.52
CA ILE A 325 5.91 6.66 15.93
C ILE A 325 5.75 7.27 17.32
N CYS A 326 6.57 6.88 18.31
CA CYS A 326 6.52 7.44 19.66
C CYS A 326 6.71 8.96 19.64
N ARG A 327 7.69 9.47 18.88
CA ARG A 327 7.92 10.91 18.73
C ARG A 327 6.72 11.62 18.09
N TRP A 328 6.16 11.06 17.03
CA TRP A 328 5.00 11.62 16.34
C TRP A 328 3.75 11.67 17.25
N VAL A 329 3.49 10.61 18.01
CA VAL A 329 2.43 10.60 19.05
C VAL A 329 2.69 11.69 20.08
N TYR A 330 3.91 11.76 20.63
CA TYR A 330 4.25 12.78 21.63
C TYR A 330 4.03 14.21 21.12
N GLN A 331 4.18 14.45 19.81
CA GLN A 331 3.97 15.75 19.16
C GLN A 331 2.50 16.08 18.84
N GLY A 332 1.58 15.12 18.98
CA GLY A 332 0.15 15.36 18.73
C GLY A 332 -0.55 14.33 17.87
N GLY A 333 0.16 13.32 17.36
CA GLY A 333 -0.43 12.23 16.61
C GLY A 333 -1.35 11.34 17.47
N ILE A 334 -2.34 10.72 16.83
CA ILE A 334 -3.22 9.72 17.44
C ILE A 334 -2.82 8.34 16.91
N LEU A 335 -2.38 7.45 17.80
CA LEU A 335 -2.08 6.07 17.47
C LEU A 335 -3.26 5.19 17.87
N VAL A 336 -3.88 4.53 16.90
CA VAL A 336 -4.88 3.48 17.16
C VAL A 336 -4.18 2.13 17.05
N ARG A 337 -4.25 1.30 18.10
CA ARG A 337 -3.65 -0.04 18.12
C ARG A 337 -4.76 -1.07 18.18
N LEU A 338 -4.75 -2.01 17.22
CA LEU A 338 -5.73 -3.08 17.11
C LEU A 338 -5.17 -4.37 17.74
N GLY A 339 -5.98 -5.00 18.59
CA GLY A 339 -5.65 -6.25 19.26
C GLY A 339 -4.89 -6.08 20.58
N ARG A 340 -4.48 -7.22 21.15
CA ARG A 340 -3.88 -7.30 22.50
C ARG A 340 -2.38 -7.55 22.51
N ALA A 341 -1.80 -7.87 21.37
CA ALA A 341 -0.39 -8.23 21.30
C ALA A 341 0.48 -6.97 21.49
N PRO A 342 1.47 -6.98 22.40
CA PRO A 342 2.31 -5.82 22.66
C PRO A 342 3.20 -5.52 21.44
N LEU A 343 3.53 -4.25 21.23
CA LEU A 343 4.50 -3.85 20.21
C LEU A 343 5.90 -4.32 20.61
N ARG A 344 6.60 -4.96 19.66
CA ARG A 344 7.95 -5.46 19.86
C ARG A 344 8.86 -5.08 18.70
N THR A 345 10.15 -5.02 18.97
CA THR A 345 11.16 -4.89 17.93
C THR A 345 11.44 -6.23 17.27
N VAL A 346 12.04 -6.21 16.07
CA VAL A 346 12.60 -7.42 15.41
C VAL A 346 13.56 -8.19 16.32
N ASP A 347 14.26 -7.47 17.21
CA ASP A 347 15.18 -8.02 18.21
C ASP A 347 14.48 -8.40 19.53
N GLN A 348 13.15 -8.52 19.52
CA GLN A 348 12.28 -8.96 20.62
C GLN A 348 12.25 -8.04 21.85
N ARG A 349 12.76 -6.81 21.74
CA ARG A 349 12.59 -5.78 22.78
C ARG A 349 11.16 -5.21 22.78
N ASP A 350 10.67 -4.89 23.95
CA ASP A 350 9.33 -4.36 24.27
C ASP A 350 9.40 -2.98 24.98
N ASP A 351 10.54 -2.30 24.84
CA ASP A 351 10.82 -0.98 25.41
C ASP A 351 9.83 0.09 24.95
N TYR A 352 9.33 0.02 23.72
CA TYR A 352 8.33 0.97 23.20
C TYR A 352 6.94 0.77 23.80
N GLU A 353 6.55 -0.48 24.09
CA GLU A 353 5.31 -0.76 24.81
C GLU A 353 5.40 -0.16 26.22
N ARG A 354 6.51 -0.42 26.93
CA ARG A 354 6.77 0.19 28.24
C ARG A 354 6.81 1.71 28.18
N TRP A 355 7.39 2.28 27.11
CA TRP A 355 7.46 3.73 26.94
C TRP A 355 6.07 4.37 26.88
N PHE A 356 5.12 3.78 26.13
CA PHE A 356 3.74 4.29 26.08
C PHE A 356 3.03 4.20 27.43
N LEU A 357 3.31 3.16 28.22
CA LEU A 357 2.76 3.01 29.57
C LEU A 357 3.35 4.04 30.55
N GLN A 358 4.67 4.27 30.49
CA GLN A 358 5.38 5.20 31.38
C GLN A 358 5.08 6.67 31.06
N ASN A 359 4.87 7.02 29.79
CA ASN A 359 4.60 8.39 29.33
C ASN A 359 3.11 8.67 29.12
N GLY A 360 2.24 7.68 29.41
CA GLY A 360 0.80 7.79 29.31
C GLY A 360 0.18 8.39 30.56
N GLY A 361 -0.79 9.28 30.36
CA GLY A 361 -1.70 9.72 31.42
C GLY A 361 -2.72 8.64 31.80
N GLN A 362 -3.68 9.02 32.64
CA GLN A 362 -4.76 8.14 33.08
C GLN A 362 -5.55 7.56 31.90
N GLU A 363 -5.89 6.27 31.98
CA GLU A 363 -6.75 5.60 31.01
C GLU A 363 -8.18 6.16 31.08
N ALA A 364 -8.77 6.40 29.91
CA ALA A 364 -10.17 6.78 29.77
C ALA A 364 -10.86 5.84 28.78
N ARG A 365 -11.97 5.22 29.22
CA ARG A 365 -12.81 4.37 28.38
C ARG A 365 -13.65 5.22 27.44
N LEU A 366 -13.63 4.88 26.16
CA LEU A 366 -14.36 5.57 25.10
C LEU A 366 -15.70 4.87 24.78
N PRO A 367 -16.65 5.58 24.15
CA PRO A 367 -17.92 4.99 23.70
C PRO A 367 -17.80 3.74 22.82
N SER A 368 -16.77 3.66 21.96
CA SER A 368 -16.44 2.43 21.20
C SER A 368 -16.07 1.23 22.08
N GLY A 369 -15.85 1.43 23.38
CA GLY A 369 -15.25 0.45 24.28
C GLY A 369 -13.72 0.47 24.28
N ALA A 370 -13.09 1.20 23.35
CA ALA A 370 -11.64 1.39 23.32
C ALA A 370 -11.14 2.14 24.55
N VAL A 371 -9.85 1.96 24.86
CA VAL A 371 -9.19 2.65 25.97
C VAL A 371 -8.22 3.68 25.42
N SER A 372 -8.38 4.93 25.81
CA SER A 372 -7.48 6.01 25.41
C SER A 372 -6.53 6.39 26.55
N ARG A 373 -5.30 6.76 26.18
CA ARG A 373 -4.32 7.43 27.04
C ARG A 373 -3.74 8.63 26.32
N ARG A 374 -3.63 9.75 27.03
CA ARG A 374 -2.90 10.92 26.52
C ARG A 374 -1.40 10.69 26.66
N VAL A 375 -0.62 10.93 25.61
CA VAL A 375 0.84 10.78 25.60
C VAL A 375 1.45 12.05 25.00
N GLY A 376 2.08 12.87 25.83
CA GLY A 376 2.54 14.20 25.41
C GLY A 376 1.39 15.05 24.87
N GLY A 377 1.52 15.54 23.64
CA GLY A 377 0.48 16.29 22.92
C GLY A 377 -0.57 15.42 22.22
N GLY A 378 -0.35 14.11 22.09
CA GLY A 378 -1.19 13.18 21.33
C GLY A 378 -1.85 12.09 22.19
N TYR A 379 -2.29 11.02 21.54
CA TYR A 379 -3.07 9.95 22.15
C TYR A 379 -2.69 8.57 21.64
N VAL A 380 -2.77 7.58 22.51
CA VAL A 380 -2.81 6.16 22.16
C VAL A 380 -4.22 5.65 22.45
N VAL A 381 -4.83 4.96 21.50
CA VAL A 381 -6.16 4.37 21.58
C VAL A 381 -6.04 2.86 21.34
N ASP A 382 -6.32 2.08 22.37
CA ASP A 382 -6.24 0.63 22.36
C ASP A 382 -7.61 0.00 22.11
N VAL A 383 -7.73 -0.73 21.00
CA VAL A 383 -8.91 -1.49 20.63
C VAL A 383 -8.61 -2.98 20.85
N ARG A 384 -8.93 -3.47 22.05
CA ARG A 384 -8.52 -4.83 22.50
C ARG A 384 -9.37 -5.95 21.89
N ASP A 385 -10.66 -5.68 21.67
CA ASP A 385 -11.62 -6.66 21.18
C ASP A 385 -12.00 -6.28 19.74
N VAL A 386 -11.20 -6.79 18.80
CA VAL A 386 -11.38 -6.56 17.37
C VAL A 386 -12.34 -7.62 16.83
N PRO A 387 -13.49 -7.24 16.25
CA PRO A 387 -14.44 -8.19 15.69
C PRO A 387 -13.85 -8.96 14.51
N GLU A 388 -14.20 -10.24 14.38
CA GLU A 388 -13.78 -11.07 13.25
C GLU A 388 -14.53 -10.72 11.95
N SER A 389 -15.79 -10.29 12.05
CA SER A 389 -16.57 -9.94 10.87
C SER A 389 -16.19 -8.56 10.34
N ALA A 390 -15.98 -8.46 9.03
CA ALA A 390 -15.62 -7.21 8.36
C ALA A 390 -16.63 -6.07 8.63
N GLU A 391 -17.91 -6.41 8.76
CA GLU A 391 -18.99 -5.45 9.05
C GLU A 391 -18.91 -4.90 10.47
N ALA A 392 -18.79 -5.78 11.48
CA ALA A 392 -18.64 -5.34 12.85
C ALA A 392 -17.32 -4.59 13.07
N PHE A 393 -16.25 -5.00 12.38
CA PHE A 393 -14.98 -4.29 12.36
C PHE A 393 -15.13 -2.87 11.80
N ALA A 394 -15.76 -2.72 10.63
CA ALA A 394 -16.00 -1.40 10.04
C ALA A 394 -16.84 -0.50 10.96
N ALA A 395 -17.91 -1.04 11.55
CA ALA A 395 -18.75 -0.29 12.50
C ALA A 395 -17.99 0.15 13.75
N LEU A 396 -17.15 -0.72 14.32
CA LEU A 396 -16.27 -0.38 15.43
C LEU A 396 -15.28 0.72 15.04
N MET A 397 -14.65 0.60 13.87
CA MET A 397 -13.69 1.60 13.40
C MET A 397 -14.34 2.96 13.11
N ASP A 398 -15.57 2.99 12.60
CA ASP A 398 -16.35 4.23 12.47
C ASP A 398 -16.51 4.91 13.84
N GLN A 399 -16.88 4.15 14.87
CA GLN A 399 -17.03 4.66 16.23
C GLN A 399 -15.70 5.09 16.85
N VAL A 400 -14.60 4.37 16.62
CA VAL A 400 -13.25 4.76 17.07
C VAL A 400 -12.84 6.10 16.43
N LEU A 401 -13.16 6.33 15.16
CA LEU A 401 -12.89 7.61 14.49
C LEU A 401 -13.79 8.75 15.03
N VAL A 402 -15.04 8.46 15.40
CA VAL A 402 -15.87 9.41 16.16
C VAL A 402 -15.19 9.75 17.48
N ASP A 403 -14.74 8.76 18.24
CA ASP A 403 -14.10 8.97 19.53
C ASP A 403 -12.81 9.78 19.41
N ALA A 404 -12.03 9.57 18.34
CA ALA A 404 -10.85 10.36 18.02
C ALA A 404 -11.16 11.87 17.90
N THR A 405 -12.32 12.23 17.32
CA THR A 405 -12.76 13.65 17.24
C THR A 405 -13.12 14.24 18.61
N ARG A 406 -13.51 13.39 19.58
CA ARG A 406 -13.85 13.82 20.95
C ARG A 406 -12.61 14.08 21.79
N ILE A 407 -11.59 13.23 21.65
CA ILE A 407 -10.36 13.33 22.45
C ILE A 407 -9.37 14.36 21.87
N SER A 408 -9.42 14.64 20.57
CA SER A 408 -8.49 15.56 19.92
C SER A 408 -9.22 16.56 19.02
N ARG A 409 -9.22 17.84 19.43
CA ARG A 409 -9.73 18.95 18.61
C ARG A 409 -8.92 19.21 17.33
N ARG A 410 -7.71 18.64 17.24
CA ARG A 410 -6.85 18.74 16.05
C ARG A 410 -7.24 17.73 14.98
N PHE A 411 -7.90 16.64 15.36
CA PHE A 411 -8.25 15.57 14.45
C PHE A 411 -9.40 16.00 13.54
N VAL A 412 -9.13 16.07 12.24
CA VAL A 412 -10.10 16.29 11.19
C VAL A 412 -10.41 14.93 10.58
N ARG A 413 -11.56 14.35 10.93
CA ARG A 413 -11.97 13.05 10.43
C ARG A 413 -12.20 13.09 8.90
N PRO A 414 -11.83 12.04 8.15
CA PRO A 414 -12.25 11.93 6.76
C PRO A 414 -13.79 11.96 6.63
N PRO A 415 -14.33 12.41 5.48
CA PRO A 415 -15.77 12.41 5.27
C PRO A 415 -16.38 11.02 5.41
N ARG A 416 -17.64 10.97 5.82
CA ARG A 416 -18.40 9.72 5.92
C ARG A 416 -19.80 9.86 5.36
N LEU A 417 -20.39 8.71 5.04
CA LEU A 417 -21.81 8.57 4.76
C LEU A 417 -22.53 8.11 6.03
N VAL A 418 -23.69 8.70 6.31
CA VAL A 418 -24.51 8.38 7.49
C VAL A 418 -25.67 7.50 7.02
N GLY A 419 -25.75 6.29 7.59
CA GLY A 419 -26.85 5.34 7.30
C GLY A 419 -26.82 4.73 5.90
N ALA A 420 -25.75 4.91 5.12
CA ALA A 420 -25.62 4.29 3.82
C ALA A 420 -25.40 2.77 3.96
N PRO A 421 -25.94 1.95 3.03
CA PRO A 421 -25.65 0.53 2.99
C PRO A 421 -24.19 0.28 2.59
N ARG A 422 -23.72 -0.95 2.82
CA ARG A 422 -22.42 -1.41 2.31
C ARG A 422 -22.34 -1.29 0.80
N GLY A 423 -21.14 -1.05 0.27
CA GLY A 423 -20.97 -0.79 -1.17
C GLY A 423 -21.16 0.67 -1.56
N VAL A 424 -21.26 1.59 -0.61
CA VAL A 424 -21.33 3.02 -0.88
C VAL A 424 -20.17 3.73 -0.19
N TYR A 425 -19.41 4.48 -0.98
CA TYR A 425 -18.12 5.02 -0.54
C TYR A 425 -18.05 6.51 -0.78
N VAL A 426 -17.35 7.21 0.12
CA VAL A 426 -16.95 8.61 -0.05
C VAL A 426 -15.43 8.72 0.06
N ALA A 427 -14.83 9.60 -0.74
CA ALA A 427 -13.42 10.00 -0.65
C ALA A 427 -13.31 11.51 -0.88
N ALA A 428 -12.33 12.16 -0.25
CA ALA A 428 -12.08 13.58 -0.47
C ALA A 428 -10.90 13.79 -1.40
N THR A 429 -11.03 14.74 -2.31
CA THR A 429 -9.92 15.34 -3.05
C THR A 429 -9.77 16.81 -2.66
N ARG A 430 -8.80 17.52 -3.26
CA ARG A 430 -8.65 18.96 -3.06
C ARG A 430 -9.83 19.73 -3.65
N GLY A 431 -10.43 19.21 -4.73
CA GLY A 431 -11.57 19.85 -5.41
C GLY A 431 -12.95 19.40 -4.90
N ASP A 432 -13.12 18.12 -4.55
CA ASP A 432 -14.46 17.54 -4.39
C ASP A 432 -14.54 16.46 -3.30
N LEU A 433 -15.77 16.18 -2.88
CA LEU A 433 -16.16 14.89 -2.33
C LEU A 433 -16.59 14.00 -3.49
N LEU A 434 -15.99 12.84 -3.59
CA LEU A 434 -16.34 11.79 -4.54
C LEU A 434 -17.22 10.78 -3.85
N PHE A 435 -18.28 10.37 -4.53
CA PHE A 435 -19.20 9.34 -4.06
C PHE A 435 -19.29 8.23 -5.08
N LEU A 436 -19.33 6.99 -4.60
CA LEU A 436 -19.50 5.78 -5.41
C LEU A 436 -20.59 4.93 -4.79
N ASN A 437 -21.53 4.48 -5.60
CA ASN A 437 -22.48 3.44 -5.26
C ASN A 437 -22.18 2.22 -6.13
N THR A 438 -21.72 1.11 -5.53
CA THR A 438 -21.49 -0.16 -6.24
C THR A 438 -22.68 -1.11 -6.16
N THR A 439 -23.76 -0.72 -5.48
CA THR A 439 -24.95 -1.56 -5.32
C THR A 439 -25.84 -1.53 -6.56
N GLY A 440 -26.75 -2.50 -6.65
CA GLY A 440 -27.78 -2.55 -7.70
C GLY A 440 -28.97 -1.62 -7.49
N ASN A 441 -29.00 -0.86 -6.39
CA ASN A 441 -30.13 -0.01 -6.00
C ASN A 441 -29.72 1.46 -5.94
N GLN A 442 -30.69 2.36 -6.14
CA GLN A 442 -30.47 3.78 -5.82
C GLN A 442 -30.26 3.93 -4.30
N VAL A 443 -29.33 4.80 -3.93
CA VAL A 443 -29.05 5.13 -2.52
C VAL A 443 -29.18 6.62 -2.31
N ASP A 444 -30.06 7.01 -1.39
CA ASP A 444 -30.14 8.37 -0.86
C ASP A 444 -29.49 8.37 0.53
N ALA A 445 -28.43 9.13 0.69
CA ALA A 445 -27.62 9.14 1.90
C ALA A 445 -27.29 10.57 2.35
N GLU A 446 -27.17 10.75 3.67
CA GLU A 446 -26.54 11.94 4.23
C GLU A 446 -25.03 11.74 4.30
N TYR A 447 -24.26 12.82 4.21
CA TYR A 447 -22.83 12.79 4.42
C TYR A 447 -22.40 13.87 5.40
N GLU A 448 -21.34 13.56 6.15
CA GLU A 448 -20.67 14.48 7.05
C GLU A 448 -19.23 14.69 6.56
N ALA A 449 -18.85 15.95 6.38
CA ALA A 449 -17.49 16.34 6.07
C ALA A 449 -16.94 17.24 7.18
N TYR A 450 -15.74 16.92 7.67
CA TYR A 450 -15.15 17.57 8.82
C TYR A 450 -14.09 18.58 8.34
N ALA A 451 -14.09 19.75 8.98
CA ALA A 451 -13.11 20.79 8.79
C ALA A 451 -12.34 21.07 10.10
N PRO A 452 -11.17 21.74 10.04
CA PRO A 452 -10.42 22.14 11.22
C PRO A 452 -11.28 22.87 12.26
N GLY A 453 -11.01 22.63 13.54
CA GLY A 453 -11.80 23.20 14.64
C GLY A 453 -13.09 22.44 14.96
N GLY A 454 -13.33 21.28 14.33
CA GLY A 454 -14.47 20.42 14.60
C GLY A 454 -15.77 20.84 13.89
N ILE A 455 -15.66 21.69 12.87
CA ILE A 455 -16.80 22.10 12.05
C ILE A 455 -17.25 20.91 11.20
N VAL A 456 -18.52 20.54 11.30
CA VAL A 456 -19.13 19.47 10.51
C VAL A 456 -20.06 20.09 9.48
N ARG A 457 -19.77 19.90 8.20
CA ARG A 457 -20.69 20.21 7.10
C ARG A 457 -21.51 18.98 6.78
N ARG A 458 -22.83 19.15 6.71
CA ARG A 458 -23.78 18.10 6.35
C ARG A 458 -24.39 18.39 5.00
N GLY A 459 -24.62 17.33 4.24
CA GLY A 459 -25.38 17.39 3.01
C GLY A 459 -26.04 16.05 2.71
N SER A 460 -26.84 16.03 1.66
CA SER A 460 -27.44 14.80 1.12
C SER A 460 -26.94 14.54 -0.28
N ILE A 461 -26.92 13.27 -0.67
CA ILE A 461 -26.58 12.83 -2.01
C ILE A 461 -27.50 11.69 -2.42
N SER A 462 -28.00 11.76 -3.65
CA SER A 462 -28.69 10.65 -4.31
C SER A 462 -27.72 9.99 -5.27
N LEU A 463 -27.56 8.68 -5.22
CA LEU A 463 -26.59 7.92 -6.02
C LEU A 463 -27.32 6.82 -6.80
N PRO A 464 -27.35 6.89 -8.14
CA PRO A 464 -27.87 5.80 -8.96
C PRO A 464 -27.09 4.49 -8.72
N PRO A 465 -27.67 3.33 -9.06
CA PRO A 465 -26.96 2.05 -9.04
C PRO A 465 -25.67 2.11 -9.87
N GLN A 466 -24.58 1.55 -9.35
CA GLN A 466 -23.30 1.39 -10.08
C GLN A 466 -22.83 2.70 -10.74
N ALA A 467 -22.85 3.79 -9.97
CA ALA A 467 -22.58 5.14 -10.46
C ALA A 467 -21.73 5.95 -9.50
N MET A 468 -21.08 6.98 -10.05
CA MET A 468 -20.36 7.99 -9.29
C MET A 468 -21.07 9.35 -9.32
N ARG A 469 -20.86 10.14 -8.27
CA ARG A 469 -21.12 11.58 -8.25
C ARG A 469 -20.00 12.33 -7.57
N SER A 470 -19.90 13.62 -7.82
CA SER A 470 -19.00 14.51 -7.07
C SER A 470 -19.70 15.79 -6.66
N VAL A 471 -19.36 16.29 -5.47
CA VAL A 471 -19.84 17.57 -4.94
C VAL A 471 -18.63 18.42 -4.62
N ALA A 472 -18.66 19.71 -4.99
CA ALA A 472 -17.56 20.63 -4.71
C ALA A 472 -17.22 20.64 -3.21
N TYR A 473 -15.93 20.52 -2.90
CA TYR A 473 -15.40 20.45 -1.54
C TYR A 473 -14.26 21.45 -1.35
N PRO A 474 -14.56 22.76 -1.33
CA PRO A 474 -13.57 23.76 -0.98
C PRO A 474 -13.23 23.61 0.51
N ARG A 475 -11.95 23.31 0.77
CA ARG A 475 -11.38 23.29 2.12
C ARG A 475 -11.44 24.66 2.77
#